data_AF-A0A1V3GCF7-F1
#
_entry.id   AF-A0A1V3GCF7-F1
#
_cell.length_a   1.000
_cell.length_b   1.000
_cell.length_c   1.000
_cell.angle_alpha   90.00
_cell.angle_beta   90.00
_cell.angle_gamma   90.00
#
_symmetry.space_group_name_H-M   'P 1'
#
loop_
_entity.id
_entity.type
_entity.pdbx_description
1 polymer ?
#
loop_
_entity_poly.entity_id
_entity_poly.type
_entity_poly.pdbx_seq_one_letter_code
_entity_poly.pdbx_strand_id
1 'polypeptide(L)'
;MSNDRILRKLLATIFSALLFSGFMAIGSSAMGNPGINYLFFSGIFFVYAGAIILVYGNVVSHLLEWVFNRFFRPSKMASVCYILLHGVFGSLIGLLDLDYSIAIMGFIAALFYGLIDFWIKLRQTQGRTLKPITFLFVLFLIPSIVLGIFSDTIDPFTEEEALDFVVTLPEYSSFPNKSGRLELTIHGFHVVRETIVKKKDDGTFHITLKETGTRGEEKTNWEVTYRVECGASWLEKGDPSIRPHYSKEGAGFYEVR
;
A
#
# COMPACT_ATOMS: atom_id res chain seq x y z
N MET A 1 -18.52 7.78 32.88
CA MET A 1 -17.28 6.96 32.73
C MET A 1 -16.15 7.76 33.36
N SER A 2 -15.27 7.18 34.20
CA SER A 2 -14.18 7.98 34.80
C SER A 2 -13.18 8.44 33.73
N ASN A 3 -12.58 9.61 33.92
CA ASN A 3 -11.59 10.18 32.99
C ASN A 3 -10.42 9.20 32.74
N ASP A 4 -10.01 8.47 33.78
CA ASP A 4 -8.93 7.47 33.68
C ASP A 4 -9.27 6.31 32.74
N ARG A 5 -10.55 5.90 32.67
CA ARG A 5 -11.00 4.82 31.79
C ARG A 5 -11.05 5.28 30.34
N ILE A 6 -11.47 6.52 30.08
CA ILE A 6 -11.43 7.13 28.74
C ILE A 6 -9.99 7.21 28.25
N LEU A 7 -9.10 7.77 29.07
CA LEU A 7 -7.69 7.93 28.72
C LEU A 7 -7.02 6.58 28.46
N ARG A 8 -7.27 5.57 29.30
CA ARG A 8 -6.74 4.21 29.12
C ARG A 8 -7.11 3.63 27.75
N LYS A 9 -8.38 3.73 27.40
CA LYS A 9 -8.93 3.19 26.15
C LYS A 9 -8.42 3.93 24.91
N LEU A 10 -8.30 5.25 25.00
CA LEU A 10 -7.70 6.07 23.95
C LEU A 10 -6.23 5.70 23.73
N LEU A 11 -5.45 5.55 24.81
CA LEU A 11 -4.07 5.08 24.71
C LEU A 11 -4.04 3.70 24.05
N ALA A 12 -4.77 2.70 24.57
CA ALA A 12 -4.81 1.37 23.99
C ALA A 12 -5.15 1.38 22.49
N THR A 13 -6.06 2.25 22.07
CA THR A 13 -6.41 2.47 20.65
C THR A 13 -5.20 2.96 19.86
N ILE A 14 -4.58 4.07 20.27
CA ILE A 14 -3.44 4.67 19.58
C ILE A 14 -2.28 3.67 19.46
N PHE A 15 -1.97 2.95 20.54
CA PHE A 15 -0.88 1.97 20.54
C PHE A 15 -1.13 0.79 19.63
N SER A 16 -2.33 0.22 19.71
CA SER A 16 -2.68 -0.94 18.88
C SER A 16 -2.71 -0.57 17.41
N ALA A 17 -3.26 0.60 17.09
CA ALA A 17 -3.27 1.13 15.74
C ALA A 17 -1.85 1.36 15.21
N LEU A 18 -0.96 1.96 15.99
CA LEU A 18 0.44 2.17 15.59
C LEU A 18 1.23 0.87 15.38
N LEU A 19 1.06 -0.10 16.27
CA LEU A 19 1.74 -1.40 16.14
C LEU A 19 1.24 -2.15 14.91
N PHE A 20 -0.08 -2.19 14.73
CA PHE A 20 -0.70 -2.83 13.57
C PHE A 20 -0.30 -2.12 12.27
N SER A 21 -0.37 -0.80 12.23
CA SER A 21 -0.01 -0.03 11.04
C SER A 21 1.46 -0.17 10.69
N GLY A 22 2.35 -0.15 11.69
CA GLY A 22 3.79 -0.37 11.48
C GLY A 22 4.06 -1.76 10.90
N PHE A 23 3.42 -2.80 11.44
CA PHE A 23 3.55 -4.16 10.90
C PHE A 23 3.10 -4.25 9.43
N MET A 24 1.95 -3.67 9.10
CA MET A 24 1.44 -3.67 7.72
C MET A 24 2.33 -2.87 6.76
N ALA A 25 2.93 -1.78 7.24
CA ALA A 25 3.77 -0.93 6.43
C ALA A 25 5.10 -1.58 6.02
N ILE A 26 5.61 -2.55 6.79
CA ILE A 26 6.83 -3.31 6.43
C ILE A 26 6.64 -4.04 5.09
N GLY A 27 5.46 -4.60 4.83
CA GLY A 27 5.18 -5.29 3.57
C GLY A 27 4.99 -4.34 2.37
N SER A 28 4.77 -3.05 2.62
CA SER A 28 4.45 -2.05 1.59
C SER A 28 5.65 -1.15 1.24
N SER A 29 6.81 -1.35 1.86
CA SER A 29 8.00 -0.49 1.71
C SER A 29 8.95 -0.91 0.57
N ALA A 30 8.46 -1.64 -0.43
CA ALA A 30 9.30 -2.29 -1.46
C ALA A 30 9.70 -1.38 -2.65
N MET A 31 9.15 -0.17 -2.75
CA MET A 31 9.46 0.79 -3.82
C MET A 31 10.02 2.08 -3.20
N GLY A 32 10.84 2.86 -3.90
CA GLY A 32 11.33 4.18 -3.42
C GLY A 32 12.17 4.14 -2.13
N ASN A 33 12.11 5.18 -1.29
CA ASN A 33 12.84 5.18 0.00
C ASN A 33 12.06 4.35 1.04
N PRO A 34 12.59 3.19 1.52
CA PRO A 34 11.84 2.28 2.38
C PRO A 34 11.47 2.90 3.75
N GLY A 35 12.33 3.77 4.29
CA GLY A 35 12.08 4.46 5.55
C GLY A 35 10.93 5.48 5.46
N ILE A 36 10.86 6.25 4.36
CA ILE A 36 9.77 7.20 4.08
C ILE A 36 8.48 6.45 3.79
N ASN A 37 8.54 5.41 2.95
CA ASN A 37 7.36 4.64 2.59
C ASN A 37 6.77 3.88 3.77
N TYR A 38 7.61 3.35 4.67
CA TYR A 38 7.14 2.83 5.95
C TYR A 38 6.31 3.87 6.71
N LEU A 39 6.77 5.12 6.84
CA LEU A 39 6.02 6.16 7.54
C LEU A 39 4.71 6.51 6.82
N PHE A 40 4.76 6.63 5.49
CA PHE A 40 3.60 6.97 4.67
C PHE A 40 2.50 5.90 4.78
N PHE A 41 2.83 4.63 4.50
CA PHE A 41 1.88 3.52 4.60
C PHE A 41 1.43 3.28 6.03
N SER A 42 2.31 3.44 7.02
CA SER A 42 1.90 3.39 8.42
C SER A 42 0.87 4.47 8.74
N GLY A 43 1.02 5.69 8.21
CA GLY A 43 0.05 6.77 8.37
C GLY A 43 -1.32 6.39 7.79
N ILE A 44 -1.34 5.84 6.57
CA ILE A 44 -2.57 5.35 5.93
C ILE A 44 -3.23 4.27 6.80
N PHE A 45 -2.50 3.20 7.13
CA PHE A 45 -3.04 2.10 7.93
C PHE A 45 -3.47 2.57 9.33
N PHE A 46 -2.77 3.53 9.93
CA PHE A 46 -3.14 4.10 11.22
C PHE A 46 -4.49 4.80 11.17
N VAL A 47 -4.80 5.55 10.11
CA VAL A 47 -6.11 6.20 9.98
C VAL A 47 -7.23 5.16 9.86
N TYR A 48 -7.08 4.16 9.00
CA TYR A 48 -8.10 3.12 8.80
C TYR A 48 -8.26 2.23 10.04
N ALA A 49 -7.19 1.59 10.49
CA ALA A 49 -7.22 0.70 11.65
C ALA A 49 -7.56 1.49 12.92
N GLY A 50 -7.02 2.70 13.09
CA GLY A 50 -7.30 3.57 14.21
C GLY A 50 -8.78 3.94 14.31
N ALA A 51 -9.43 4.31 13.20
CA ALA A 51 -10.86 4.60 13.20
C ALA A 51 -11.71 3.37 13.60
N ILE A 52 -11.40 2.20 13.04
CA ILE A 52 -12.09 0.95 13.37
C ILE A 52 -11.91 0.61 14.84
N ILE A 53 -10.68 0.60 15.35
CA ILE A 53 -10.40 0.28 16.77
C ILE A 53 -11.02 1.33 17.69
N LEU A 54 -10.97 2.61 17.32
CA LEU A 54 -11.52 3.71 18.12
C LEU A 54 -13.03 3.54 18.31
N VAL A 55 -13.76 3.18 17.26
CA VAL A 55 -15.22 3.02 17.33
C VAL A 55 -15.58 1.61 17.79
N TYR A 56 -15.31 0.60 16.96
CA TYR A 56 -15.71 -0.78 17.20
C TYR A 56 -14.97 -1.40 18.38
N GLY A 57 -13.64 -1.28 18.40
CA GLY A 57 -12.79 -1.87 19.44
C GLY A 57 -13.16 -1.37 20.85
N ASN A 58 -13.39 -0.05 21.01
CA ASN A 58 -13.81 0.50 22.30
C ASN A 58 -15.22 0.07 22.72
N VAL A 59 -16.17 -0.07 21.79
CA VAL A 59 -17.52 -0.59 22.08
C VAL A 59 -17.44 -2.02 22.60
N VAL A 60 -16.75 -2.91 21.86
CA VAL A 60 -16.52 -4.31 22.27
C VAL A 60 -15.83 -4.37 23.62
N SER A 61 -14.78 -3.58 23.81
CA SER A 61 -14.02 -3.55 25.04
C SER A 61 -14.86 -3.05 26.24
N HIS A 62 -15.75 -2.08 26.01
CA HIS A 62 -16.67 -1.63 27.05
C HIS A 62 -17.67 -2.73 27.44
N LEU A 63 -18.23 -3.42 26.44
CA LEU A 63 -19.15 -4.53 26.64
C LEU A 63 -18.48 -5.67 27.41
N LEU A 64 -17.29 -6.09 26.98
CA LEU A 64 -16.53 -7.14 27.66
C LEU A 64 -16.18 -6.74 29.09
N GLU A 65 -15.72 -5.51 29.32
CA GLU A 65 -15.43 -5.05 30.68
C GLU A 65 -16.68 -5.04 31.57
N TRP A 66 -17.84 -4.67 31.02
CA TRP A 66 -19.11 -4.74 31.75
C TRP A 66 -19.49 -6.19 32.10
N VAL A 67 -19.43 -7.12 31.14
CA VAL A 67 -19.72 -8.54 31.37
C VAL A 67 -18.79 -9.12 32.43
N PHE A 68 -17.49 -8.87 32.32
CA PHE A 68 -16.49 -9.42 33.24
C PHE A 68 -16.65 -8.86 34.66
N ASN A 69 -16.90 -7.55 34.80
CA ASN A 69 -17.13 -6.96 36.12
C ASN A 69 -18.46 -7.43 36.76
N ARG A 70 -19.47 -7.77 35.95
CA ARG A 70 -20.80 -8.17 36.44
C ARG A 70 -20.86 -9.64 36.84
N PHE A 71 -20.25 -10.53 36.06
CA PHE A 71 -20.45 -11.97 36.16
C PHE A 71 -19.22 -12.75 36.63
N PHE A 72 -18.01 -12.17 36.59
CA PHE A 72 -16.78 -12.89 36.88
C PHE A 72 -16.02 -12.26 38.05
N ARG A 73 -15.43 -13.12 38.91
CA ARG A 73 -14.51 -12.66 39.94
C ARG A 73 -13.15 -12.32 39.30
N PRO A 74 -12.50 -11.21 39.73
CA PRO A 74 -11.16 -10.87 39.26
C PRO A 74 -10.19 -12.02 39.49
N SER A 75 -9.70 -12.62 38.41
CA SER A 75 -8.76 -13.74 38.43
C SER A 75 -7.88 -13.71 37.19
N LYS A 76 -6.72 -14.37 37.24
CA LYS A 76 -5.82 -14.45 36.07
C LYS A 76 -6.53 -15.06 34.86
N MET A 77 -7.36 -16.08 35.08
CA MET A 77 -8.12 -16.74 34.01
C MET A 77 -9.14 -15.78 33.38
N ALA A 78 -9.85 -14.99 34.20
CA ALA A 78 -10.78 -13.98 33.70
C ALA A 78 -10.06 -12.94 32.81
N SER A 79 -8.86 -12.51 33.18
CA SER A 79 -8.07 -11.60 32.34
C SER A 79 -7.64 -12.22 31.01
N VAL A 80 -7.25 -13.50 31.00
CA VAL A 80 -6.91 -14.21 29.76
C VAL A 80 -8.15 -14.35 28.85
N CYS A 81 -9.29 -14.76 29.41
CA CYS A 81 -10.54 -14.85 28.65
C CYS A 81 -10.97 -13.48 28.10
N TYR A 82 -10.80 -12.39 28.86
CA TYR A 82 -11.07 -11.03 28.39
C TYR A 82 -10.24 -10.69 27.14
N ILE A 83 -8.94 -11.01 27.14
CA ILE A 83 -8.05 -10.77 26.00
C ILE A 83 -8.44 -11.65 24.81
N LEU A 84 -8.65 -12.95 25.02
CA LEU A 84 -9.02 -13.88 23.94
C LEU A 84 -10.36 -13.51 23.28
N LEU A 85 -11.34 -13.05 24.07
CA LEU A 85 -12.61 -12.60 23.53
C LEU A 85 -12.46 -11.36 22.66
N HIS A 86 -11.51 -10.45 22.95
CA HIS A 86 -11.21 -9.37 22.00
C HIS A 86 -10.79 -9.94 20.66
N GLY A 87 -9.90 -10.95 20.65
CA GLY A 87 -9.53 -11.66 19.43
C GLY A 87 -10.73 -12.18 18.66
N VAL A 88 -11.64 -12.91 19.34
CA VAL A 88 -12.86 -13.46 18.72
C VAL A 88 -13.75 -12.36 18.13
N PHE A 89 -13.96 -11.26 18.85
CA PHE A 89 -14.72 -10.13 18.31
C PHE A 89 -13.97 -9.41 17.17
N GLY A 90 -12.64 -9.40 17.20
CA GLY A 90 -11.79 -8.86 16.14
C GLY A 90 -11.89 -9.65 14.84
N SER A 91 -12.07 -10.97 14.90
CA SER A 91 -12.22 -11.80 13.69
C SER A 91 -13.59 -11.69 13.04
N LEU A 92 -14.61 -11.18 13.73
CA LEU A 92 -15.98 -11.13 13.22
C LEU A 92 -16.10 -10.39 11.88
N ILE A 93 -15.35 -9.29 11.70
CA ILE A 93 -15.40 -8.51 10.45
C ILE A 93 -14.97 -9.38 9.25
N GLY A 94 -13.81 -10.03 9.35
CA GLY A 94 -13.34 -10.90 8.26
C GLY A 94 -14.17 -12.17 8.07
N LEU A 95 -14.79 -12.69 9.13
CA LEU A 95 -15.71 -13.82 9.03
C LEU A 95 -17.01 -13.46 8.29
N LEU A 96 -17.50 -12.22 8.44
CA LEU A 96 -18.67 -11.73 7.71
C LEU A 96 -18.36 -11.54 6.22
N ASP A 97 -17.16 -11.09 5.89
CA ASP A 97 -16.68 -10.91 4.51
C ASP A 97 -16.16 -12.21 3.87
N LEU A 98 -16.20 -13.35 4.59
CA LEU A 98 -15.68 -14.65 4.16
C LEU A 98 -14.18 -14.62 3.77
N ASP A 99 -13.42 -13.67 4.31
CA ASP A 99 -11.98 -13.54 4.09
C ASP A 99 -11.22 -13.96 5.35
N TYR A 100 -10.58 -15.13 5.27
CA TYR A 100 -9.78 -15.68 6.36
C TYR A 100 -8.57 -14.81 6.72
N SER A 101 -7.97 -14.12 5.75
CA SER A 101 -6.82 -13.25 5.98
C SER A 101 -7.23 -12.04 6.81
N ILE A 102 -8.36 -11.41 6.45
CA ILE A 102 -8.93 -10.29 7.21
C ILE A 102 -9.34 -10.76 8.62
N ALA A 103 -9.93 -11.95 8.75
CA ALA A 103 -10.33 -12.50 10.04
C ALA A 103 -9.12 -12.72 10.97
N ILE A 104 -8.03 -13.27 10.44
CA ILE A 104 -6.77 -13.49 11.18
C ILE A 104 -6.14 -12.15 11.58
N MET A 105 -6.07 -11.19 10.65
CA MET A 105 -5.51 -9.86 10.95
C MET A 105 -6.33 -9.13 12.01
N GLY A 106 -7.67 -9.16 11.91
CA GLY A 106 -8.57 -8.58 12.90
C GLY A 106 -8.44 -9.24 14.27
N PHE A 107 -8.31 -10.57 14.31
CA PHE A 107 -8.04 -11.32 15.54
C PHE A 107 -6.76 -10.85 16.23
N ILE A 108 -5.65 -10.79 15.48
CA ILE A 108 -4.34 -10.38 16.01
C ILE A 108 -4.38 -8.93 16.50
N ALA A 109 -4.94 -8.00 15.71
CA ALA A 109 -5.07 -6.60 16.08
C ALA A 109 -5.88 -6.42 17.38
N ALA A 110 -6.99 -7.16 17.52
CA ALA A 110 -7.84 -7.09 18.70
C ALA A 110 -7.19 -7.74 19.93
N LEU A 111 -6.38 -8.81 19.76
CA LEU A 111 -5.57 -9.36 20.85
C LEU A 111 -4.56 -8.32 21.37
N PHE A 112 -3.86 -7.62 20.48
CA PHE A 112 -2.94 -6.55 20.89
C PHE A 112 -3.67 -5.45 21.67
N TYR A 113 -4.83 -5.02 21.17
CA TYR A 113 -5.67 -4.06 21.88
C TYR A 113 -6.07 -4.55 23.28
N GLY A 114 -6.60 -5.78 23.40
CA GLY A 114 -7.01 -6.34 24.68
C GLY A 114 -5.85 -6.46 25.66
N LEU A 115 -4.67 -6.87 25.17
CA LEU A 115 -3.45 -6.98 25.96
C LEU A 115 -2.97 -5.60 26.46
N ILE A 116 -2.97 -4.59 25.59
CA ILE A 116 -2.54 -3.23 25.95
C ILE A 116 -3.53 -2.60 26.93
N ASP A 117 -4.84 -2.65 26.68
CA ASP A 117 -5.85 -2.12 27.61
C ASP A 117 -5.74 -2.77 28.99
N PHE A 118 -5.56 -4.10 29.05
CA PHE A 118 -5.34 -4.83 30.30
C PHE A 118 -4.03 -4.40 30.99
N TRP A 119 -2.93 -4.28 30.26
CA TRP A 119 -1.64 -3.90 30.82
C TRP A 119 -1.65 -2.47 31.37
N ILE A 120 -2.31 -1.52 30.69
CA ILE A 120 -2.48 -0.15 31.21
C ILE A 120 -3.35 -0.16 32.47
N LYS A 121 -4.45 -0.93 32.47
CA LYS A 121 -5.31 -1.10 33.66
C LYS A 121 -4.51 -1.60 34.86
N LEU A 122 -3.69 -2.64 34.66
CA LEU A 122 -2.84 -3.20 35.71
C LEU A 122 -1.85 -2.18 36.26
N ARG A 123 -1.18 -1.40 35.39
CA ARG A 123 -0.27 -0.32 35.79
C ARG A 123 -0.97 0.74 36.63
N GLN A 124 -2.15 1.20 36.20
CA GLN A 124 -2.95 2.18 36.93
C GLN A 124 -3.34 1.66 38.31
N THR A 125 -3.80 0.40 38.43
CA THR A 125 -4.15 -0.20 39.72
C THR A 125 -2.95 -0.37 40.67
N GLN A 126 -1.73 -0.47 40.13
CA GLN A 126 -0.49 -0.55 40.89
C GLN A 126 0.13 0.82 41.20
N GLY A 127 -0.52 1.93 40.82
CA GLY A 127 0.03 3.28 40.97
C GLY A 127 1.30 3.53 40.16
N ARG A 128 1.57 2.72 39.12
CA ARG A 128 2.79 2.81 38.31
C ARG A 128 2.63 3.85 37.20
N THR A 129 3.73 4.54 36.90
CA THR A 129 3.74 5.51 35.79
C THR A 129 3.51 4.82 34.44
N LEU A 130 2.92 5.59 33.52
CA LEU A 130 2.70 5.18 32.13
C LEU A 130 3.90 5.52 31.23
N LYS A 131 5.06 5.92 31.76
CA LYS A 131 6.26 6.25 30.96
C LYS A 131 6.67 5.22 29.89
N PRO A 132 6.53 3.89 30.09
CA PRO A 132 6.88 2.93 29.05
C PRO A 132 6.00 3.04 27.78
N ILE A 133 4.81 3.62 27.91
CA ILE A 133 3.91 3.93 26.80
C ILE A 133 4.55 4.96 25.86
N THR A 134 5.21 5.97 26.42
CA THR A 134 5.93 6.99 25.64
C THR A 134 7.10 6.38 24.87
N PHE A 135 7.78 5.37 25.46
CA PHE A 135 8.89 4.68 24.81
C PHE A 135 8.44 3.86 23.58
N LEU A 136 7.23 3.34 23.58
CA LEU A 136 6.66 2.61 22.44
C LEU A 136 6.46 3.50 21.20
N PHE A 137 6.14 4.79 21.36
CA PHE A 137 6.09 5.73 20.22
C PHE A 137 7.47 5.92 19.59
N VAL A 138 8.53 5.96 20.41
CA VAL A 138 9.92 6.05 19.92
C VAL A 138 10.29 4.77 19.18
N LEU A 139 9.91 3.62 19.73
CA LEU A 139 10.15 2.31 19.09
C LEU A 139 9.49 2.20 17.71
N PHE A 140 8.32 2.82 17.51
CA PHE A 140 7.65 2.86 16.21
C PHE A 140 8.44 3.60 15.11
N LEU A 141 9.29 4.56 15.49
CA LEU A 141 10.14 5.30 14.53
C LEU A 141 11.41 4.54 14.16
N ILE A 142 11.85 3.57 14.98
CA ILE A 142 13.09 2.82 14.74
C ILE A 142 13.06 2.09 13.39
N PRO A 143 11.99 1.37 12.99
CA PRO A 143 11.93 0.75 11.67
C PRO A 143 12.13 1.75 10.53
N SER A 144 11.54 2.95 10.60
CA SER A 144 11.76 3.99 9.58
C SER A 144 13.23 4.39 9.47
N ILE A 145 13.89 4.60 10.61
CA ILE A 145 15.32 4.98 10.66
C ILE A 145 16.19 3.84 10.13
N VAL A 146 15.95 2.61 10.58
CA VAL A 146 16.71 1.43 10.15
C VAL A 146 16.50 1.18 8.66
N LEU A 147 15.26 1.16 8.19
CA LEU A 147 14.93 0.99 6.78
C LEU A 147 15.47 2.13 5.92
N GLY A 148 15.54 3.36 6.44
CA GLY A 148 16.07 4.51 5.71
C GLY A 148 17.61 4.57 5.65
N ILE A 149 18.31 4.11 6.70
CA ILE A 149 19.77 4.12 6.77
C ILE A 149 20.38 2.88 6.09
N PHE A 150 19.76 1.72 6.29
CA PHE A 150 20.27 0.43 5.83
C PHE A 150 19.60 -0.07 4.56
N SER A 151 18.64 0.66 3.99
CA SER A 151 18.36 0.46 2.58
C SER A 151 19.60 0.95 1.83
N ASP A 152 20.28 0.05 1.13
CA ASP A 152 20.95 0.46 -0.10
C ASP A 152 19.91 1.32 -0.83
N THR A 153 20.26 2.57 -1.13
CA THR A 153 19.38 3.45 -1.90
C THR A 153 18.81 2.61 -3.02
N ILE A 154 17.50 2.32 -3.00
CA ILE A 154 16.86 1.56 -4.09
C ILE A 154 17.40 2.19 -5.36
N ASP A 155 18.08 1.37 -6.18
CA ASP A 155 18.87 1.87 -7.30
C ASP A 155 18.03 2.92 -8.02
N PRO A 156 18.61 4.11 -8.30
CA PRO A 156 17.85 5.21 -8.84
C PRO A 156 17.10 4.72 -10.07
N PHE A 157 15.78 4.94 -10.07
CA PHE A 157 14.87 4.51 -11.12
C PHE A 157 15.53 4.66 -12.49
N THR A 158 15.68 3.54 -13.19
CA THR A 158 16.54 3.47 -14.37
C THR A 158 15.76 3.74 -15.65
N GLU A 159 16.48 4.06 -16.72
CA GLU A 159 15.90 4.19 -18.06
C GLU A 159 15.22 2.88 -18.51
N GLU A 160 15.81 1.73 -18.17
CA GLU A 160 15.26 0.42 -18.55
C GLU A 160 13.95 0.14 -17.80
N GLU A 161 13.89 0.42 -16.49
CA GLU A 161 12.66 0.29 -15.69
C GLU A 161 11.55 1.25 -16.15
N ALA A 162 11.92 2.49 -16.49
CA ALA A 162 10.96 3.46 -17.00
C ALA A 162 10.36 2.99 -18.33
N LEU A 163 11.19 2.40 -19.19
CA LEU A 163 10.78 1.93 -20.50
C LEU A 163 9.95 0.66 -20.43
N ASP A 164 10.27 -0.26 -19.52
CA ASP A 164 9.44 -1.43 -19.23
C ASP A 164 8.02 -1.02 -18.81
N PHE A 165 7.90 0.02 -17.96
CA PHE A 165 6.60 0.52 -17.48
C PHE A 165 5.65 0.99 -18.59
N VAL A 166 6.18 1.45 -19.73
CA VAL A 166 5.39 1.94 -20.87
C VAL A 166 5.27 0.88 -21.97
N VAL A 167 6.38 0.21 -22.33
CA VAL A 167 6.43 -0.68 -23.50
C VAL A 167 5.83 -2.06 -23.20
N THR A 168 5.74 -2.50 -21.94
CA THR A 168 5.08 -3.78 -21.58
C THR A 168 3.56 -3.74 -21.67
N LEU A 169 2.96 -2.55 -21.77
CA LEU A 169 1.54 -2.44 -22.05
C LEU A 169 1.24 -3.17 -23.37
N PRO A 170 0.21 -4.03 -23.44
CA PRO A 170 -0.08 -4.85 -24.63
C PRO A 170 -0.14 -4.03 -25.92
N GLU A 171 -0.67 -2.81 -25.82
CA GLU A 171 -0.78 -1.83 -26.90
C GLU A 171 0.58 -1.41 -27.48
N TYR A 172 1.63 -1.34 -26.65
CA TYR A 172 2.96 -0.83 -27.03
C TYR A 172 4.04 -1.91 -27.10
N SER A 173 3.71 -3.16 -26.80
CA SER A 173 4.61 -4.33 -26.87
C SER A 173 5.39 -4.51 -28.17
N SER A 174 4.92 -3.87 -29.24
CA SER A 174 5.49 -3.94 -30.59
C SER A 174 6.43 -2.77 -30.93
N PHE A 175 6.71 -1.91 -29.96
CA PHE A 175 7.76 -0.88 -30.01
C PHE A 175 9.11 -1.43 -29.53
N PRO A 176 10.23 -0.80 -29.92
CA PRO A 176 11.54 -1.11 -29.36
C PRO A 176 11.55 -1.07 -27.82
N ASN A 177 12.08 -2.13 -27.21
CA ASN A 177 12.28 -2.27 -25.77
C ASN A 177 13.55 -1.56 -25.25
N LYS A 178 14.16 -0.71 -26.08
CA LYS A 178 15.23 0.22 -25.76
C LYS A 178 15.07 1.45 -26.64
N SER A 179 15.69 2.56 -26.28
CA SER A 179 15.74 3.75 -27.13
C SER A 179 16.29 3.38 -28.52
N GLY A 180 15.53 3.63 -29.58
CA GLY A 180 15.87 3.16 -30.92
C GLY A 180 14.70 3.09 -31.89
N ARG A 181 14.98 2.56 -33.09
CA ARG A 181 14.05 2.49 -34.22
C ARG A 181 13.93 1.07 -34.74
N LEU A 182 12.71 0.68 -35.10
CA LEU A 182 12.36 -0.60 -35.70
C LEU A 182 11.54 -0.36 -36.97
N GLU A 183 11.92 -1.01 -38.06
CA GLU A 183 11.21 -0.94 -39.34
C GLU A 183 10.52 -2.27 -39.61
N LEU A 184 9.25 -2.19 -40.02
CA LEU A 184 8.37 -3.34 -40.22
C LEU A 184 7.55 -3.14 -41.48
N THR A 185 7.05 -4.23 -42.03
CA THR A 185 6.02 -4.19 -43.08
C THR A 185 4.74 -4.77 -42.53
N ILE A 186 3.68 -3.95 -42.44
CA ILE A 186 2.38 -4.33 -41.87
C ILE A 186 1.30 -4.01 -42.89
N HIS A 187 0.58 -5.01 -43.40
CA HIS A 187 -0.49 -4.84 -44.40
C HIS A 187 -0.10 -3.97 -45.62
N GLY A 188 1.16 -4.10 -46.07
CA GLY A 188 1.71 -3.34 -47.19
C GLY A 188 2.16 -1.92 -46.87
N PHE A 189 2.05 -1.46 -45.62
CA PHE A 189 2.70 -0.24 -45.14
C PHE A 189 4.14 -0.54 -44.73
N HIS A 190 5.07 0.31 -45.15
CA HIS A 190 6.37 0.43 -44.51
C HIS A 190 6.20 1.28 -43.26
N VAL A 191 6.25 0.62 -42.10
CA VAL A 191 6.01 1.20 -40.77
C VAL A 191 7.33 1.33 -40.03
N VAL A 192 7.58 2.51 -39.49
CA VAL A 192 8.72 2.83 -38.65
C VAL A 192 8.21 3.14 -37.26
N ARG A 193 8.66 2.37 -36.27
CA ARG A 193 8.43 2.64 -34.85
C ARG A 193 9.70 3.12 -34.20
N GLU A 194 9.58 4.15 -33.37
CA GLU A 194 10.69 4.76 -32.67
C GLU A 194 10.31 4.95 -31.20
N THR A 195 11.18 4.48 -30.31
CA THR A 195 11.10 4.75 -28.87
C THR A 195 12.22 5.71 -28.51
N ILE A 196 11.87 6.84 -27.91
CA ILE A 196 12.83 7.87 -27.49
C ILE A 196 12.70 8.04 -25.99
N VAL A 197 13.80 7.85 -25.27
CA VAL A 197 13.87 8.14 -23.83
C VAL A 197 14.70 9.39 -23.59
N LYS A 198 14.17 10.28 -22.76
CA LYS A 198 14.89 11.46 -22.27
C LYS A 198 14.80 11.53 -20.76
N LYS A 199 15.94 11.49 -20.08
CA LYS A 199 16.00 11.81 -18.65
C LYS A 199 15.71 13.31 -18.47
N LYS A 200 14.77 13.64 -17.60
CA LYS A 200 14.45 15.03 -17.26
C LYS A 200 15.14 15.45 -15.96
N ASP A 201 14.96 14.63 -14.92
CA ASP A 201 15.52 14.82 -13.58
C ASP A 201 15.91 13.44 -12.99
N ASP A 202 16.45 13.40 -11.77
CA ASP A 202 16.72 12.15 -11.06
C ASP A 202 15.40 11.40 -10.76
N GLY A 203 15.24 10.24 -11.39
CA GLY A 203 14.05 9.39 -11.26
C GLY A 203 12.84 9.81 -12.10
N THR A 204 13.01 10.71 -13.08
CA THR A 204 11.94 11.08 -14.03
C THR A 204 12.41 10.97 -15.48
N PHE A 205 11.68 10.21 -16.28
CA PHE A 205 11.94 10.01 -17.71
C PHE A 205 10.75 10.43 -18.55
N HIS A 206 11.03 10.98 -19.72
CA HIS A 206 10.04 11.21 -20.76
C HIS A 206 10.24 10.15 -21.85
N ILE A 207 9.22 9.33 -22.05
CA ILE A 207 9.22 8.27 -23.04
C ILE A 207 8.29 8.67 -24.16
N THR A 208 8.85 8.85 -25.35
CA THR A 208 8.09 9.18 -26.55
C THR A 208 8.04 7.96 -27.46
N LEU A 209 6.83 7.54 -27.79
CA LEU A 209 6.58 6.50 -28.78
C LEU A 209 6.10 7.18 -30.05
N LYS A 210 6.74 6.85 -31.17
CA LYS A 210 6.43 7.42 -32.48
C LYS A 210 6.28 6.35 -33.52
N GLU A 211 5.22 6.42 -34.32
CA GLU A 211 4.96 5.51 -35.42
C GLU A 211 4.69 6.31 -36.69
N THR A 212 5.42 6.00 -37.77
CA THR A 212 5.15 6.53 -39.10
C THR A 212 4.90 5.39 -40.08
N GLY A 213 3.83 5.48 -40.85
CA GLY A 213 3.47 4.50 -41.87
C GLY A 213 3.46 5.12 -43.25
N THR A 214 3.97 4.41 -44.24
CA THR A 214 3.94 4.85 -45.65
C THR A 214 3.50 3.72 -46.58
N ARG A 215 2.56 4.01 -47.48
CA ARG A 215 2.09 3.10 -48.52
C ARG A 215 1.71 3.88 -49.77
N GLY A 216 2.61 3.93 -50.76
CA GLY A 216 2.46 4.83 -51.90
C GLY A 216 2.44 6.29 -51.47
N GLU A 217 1.35 7.00 -51.74
CA GLU A 217 1.15 8.40 -51.31
C GLU A 217 0.54 8.53 -49.91
N GLU A 218 -0.03 7.45 -49.37
CA GLU A 218 -0.62 7.43 -48.04
C GLU A 218 0.46 7.50 -46.96
N LYS A 219 0.36 8.50 -46.07
CA LYS A 219 1.28 8.72 -44.96
C LYS A 219 0.52 8.88 -43.65
N THR A 220 0.97 8.18 -42.63
CA THR A 220 0.47 8.30 -41.26
C THR A 220 1.62 8.66 -40.33
N ASN A 221 1.30 9.45 -39.31
CA ASN A 221 2.23 9.82 -38.25
C ASN A 221 1.46 9.85 -36.94
N TRP A 222 2.02 9.22 -35.91
CA TRP A 222 1.45 9.15 -34.58
C TRP A 222 2.58 9.29 -33.56
N GLU A 223 2.33 10.06 -32.50
CA GLU A 223 3.30 10.34 -31.45
C GLU A 223 2.56 10.51 -30.13
N VAL A 224 3.05 9.85 -29.08
CA VAL A 224 2.63 10.06 -27.69
C VAL A 224 3.84 10.16 -26.79
N THR A 225 3.76 11.01 -25.77
CA THR A 225 4.80 11.17 -24.76
C THR A 225 4.23 10.91 -23.38
N TYR A 226 4.89 10.03 -22.63
CA TYR A 226 4.61 9.75 -21.24
C TYR A 226 5.70 10.34 -20.36
N ARG A 227 5.30 10.99 -19.27
CA ARG A 227 6.18 11.19 -18.11
C ARG A 227 6.11 9.93 -17.26
N VAL A 228 7.25 9.37 -16.92
CA VAL A 228 7.37 8.15 -16.14
C VAL A 228 8.25 8.43 -14.93
N GLU A 229 7.70 8.11 -13.77
CA GLU A 229 8.38 8.12 -12.48
C GLU A 229 8.25 6.71 -11.87
N CYS A 230 8.98 6.44 -10.79
CA CYS A 230 8.94 5.12 -10.15
C CYS A 230 7.50 4.75 -9.74
N GLY A 231 6.94 3.71 -10.37
CA GLY A 231 5.60 3.18 -10.08
C GLY A 231 4.42 3.94 -10.71
N ALA A 232 4.67 4.97 -11.53
CA ALA A 232 3.59 5.73 -12.17
C ALA A 232 3.99 6.29 -13.54
N SER A 233 3.00 6.41 -14.43
CA SER A 233 3.15 7.13 -15.69
C SER A 233 1.94 8.00 -15.97
N TRP A 234 2.19 9.12 -16.66
CA TRP A 234 1.16 10.07 -17.06
C TRP A 234 1.35 10.45 -18.52
N LEU A 235 0.26 10.43 -19.28
CA LEU A 235 0.24 10.96 -20.64
C LEU A 235 0.47 12.47 -20.58
N GLU A 236 1.55 12.95 -21.19
CA GLU A 236 1.92 14.37 -21.20
C GLU A 236 1.57 15.03 -22.54
N LYS A 237 1.65 14.27 -23.64
CA LYS A 237 1.39 14.78 -24.99
C LYS A 237 0.88 13.68 -25.91
N GLY A 238 0.01 14.05 -26.84
CA GLY A 238 -0.54 13.16 -27.86
C GLY A 238 -1.84 12.49 -27.41
N ASP A 239 -2.39 11.65 -28.27
CA ASP A 239 -3.60 10.89 -27.99
C ASP A 239 -3.39 9.42 -28.40
N PRO A 240 -3.36 8.49 -27.42
CA PRO A 240 -3.25 7.06 -27.69
C PRO A 240 -4.36 6.49 -28.58
N SER A 241 -5.57 7.07 -28.50
CA SER A 241 -6.76 6.52 -29.14
C SER A 241 -6.73 6.65 -30.67
N ILE A 242 -6.05 7.68 -31.19
CA ILE A 242 -5.92 7.98 -32.63
C ILE A 242 -4.80 7.19 -33.32
N ARG A 243 -4.18 6.21 -32.64
CA ARG A 243 -3.16 5.36 -33.25
C ARG A 243 -3.71 4.66 -34.51
N PRO A 244 -2.96 4.63 -35.63
CA PRO A 244 -3.48 4.12 -36.91
C PRO A 244 -4.04 2.70 -36.83
N HIS A 245 -5.20 2.46 -37.46
CA HIS A 245 -5.92 1.17 -37.34
C HIS A 245 -5.10 -0.04 -37.80
N TYR A 246 -4.31 0.07 -38.87
CA TYR A 246 -3.45 -1.02 -39.37
C TYR A 246 -2.43 -1.50 -38.32
N SER A 247 -2.16 -0.70 -37.28
CA SER A 247 -1.20 -1.01 -36.22
C SER A 247 -1.84 -1.71 -35.01
N LYS A 248 -3.17 -1.62 -34.86
CA LYS A 248 -3.94 -2.21 -33.75
C LYS A 248 -4.21 -3.69 -33.97
N GLU A 249 -4.32 -4.12 -35.23
CA GLU A 249 -4.69 -5.49 -35.59
C GLU A 249 -3.56 -6.52 -35.42
N GLY A 250 -2.31 -6.08 -35.23
CA GLY A 250 -1.16 -6.92 -34.93
C GLY A 250 -0.91 -7.19 -33.45
N ALA A 251 -1.67 -6.54 -32.55
CA ALA A 251 -1.65 -6.81 -31.11
C ALA A 251 -2.86 -7.66 -30.77
N GLY A 252 -2.70 -8.99 -30.87
CA GLY A 252 -3.65 -10.04 -30.48
C GLY A 252 -5.08 -9.60 -30.17
N PHE A 253 -5.96 -9.65 -31.18
CA PHE A 253 -7.39 -9.74 -30.95
C PHE A 253 -7.70 -10.96 -30.09
N TYR A 254 -8.06 -10.76 -28.82
CA TYR A 254 -9.03 -11.62 -28.17
C TYR A 254 -10.40 -10.97 -28.39
N GLU A 255 -11.14 -11.47 -29.37
CA GLU A 255 -12.59 -11.32 -29.35
C GLU A 255 -13.12 -11.97 -28.08
N VAL A 256 -13.74 -11.19 -27.21
CA VAL A 256 -14.61 -11.73 -26.16
C VAL A 256 -15.91 -12.14 -26.84
N ARG A 257 -16.15 -13.45 -26.90
CA ARG A 257 -17.50 -14.04 -27.00
C ARG A 257 -17.99 -14.38 -25.60
#